data_AF-X0XNM9-F1
#
_entry.id   AF-X0XNM9-F1
#
_cell.length_a   1.000
_cell.length_b   1.000
_cell.length_c   1.000
_cell.angle_alpha   90.00
_cell.angle_beta   90.00
_cell.angle_gamma   90.00
#
_symmetry.space_group_name_H-M   'P 1'
#
loop_
_entity.id
_entity.type
_entity.pdbx_description
1 polymer ?
#
loop_
_entity_poly.entity_id
_entity_poly.type
_entity_poly.pdbx_seq_one_letter_code
_entity_poly.pdbx_strand_id
1 'polypeptide(L)'
;GRLVHTTTIYLHPTVVQFARELAKRMPPGADLKVSYFTSSGSEANDLAMLMAQLHTGNPDILSLRNAYHGGGQGTMALTAVGTWKYPVPTAVSVKNCPAGYCYRCPFGLSYPSCELKCAYSVEDVIRYETSGQIACFIAEPIQGVGGVVTPPPEFFKIIYDIIRKHG
;
A
#
# COMPACT_ATOMS: atom_id res chain seq x y z
N GLY A 1 12.17 -36.30 7.73
CA GLY A 1 11.41 -35.37 8.60
C GLY A 1 9.94 -35.69 8.52
N ARG A 2 9.17 -35.36 9.56
CA ARG A 2 7.71 -35.59 9.58
C ARG A 2 7.02 -34.39 8.92
N LEU A 3 6.35 -34.62 7.80
CA LEU A 3 5.51 -33.61 7.14
C LEU A 3 4.23 -33.45 7.95
N VAL A 4 3.90 -32.22 8.33
CA VAL A 4 2.65 -31.88 9.03
C VAL A 4 1.80 -31.04 8.10
N HIS A 5 0.57 -31.48 7.85
CA HIS A 5 -0.41 -30.73 7.08
C HIS A 5 -1.10 -29.72 8.00
N THR A 6 -0.69 -28.45 7.91
CA THR A 6 -1.26 -27.34 8.68
C THR A 6 -2.45 -26.74 7.94
N THR A 7 -3.53 -27.50 7.80
CA THR A 7 -4.77 -26.97 7.21
C THR A 7 -5.55 -26.15 8.24
N THR A 8 -6.10 -25.02 7.80
CA THR A 8 -7.03 -24.20 8.57
C THR A 8 -8.48 -24.67 8.45
N ILE A 9 -8.74 -25.75 7.69
CA ILE A 9 -10.07 -26.39 7.60
C ILE A 9 -10.57 -26.83 8.98
N TYR A 10 -9.65 -27.26 9.85
CA TYR A 10 -9.96 -27.54 11.24
C TYR A 10 -9.62 -26.33 12.10
N LEU A 11 -10.59 -25.87 12.89
CA LEU A 11 -10.42 -24.75 13.81
C LEU A 11 -9.36 -25.07 14.86
N HIS A 12 -8.22 -24.39 14.78
CA HIS A 12 -7.19 -24.43 15.81
C HIS A 12 -7.28 -23.15 16.68
N PRO A 13 -7.33 -23.27 18.02
CA PRO A 13 -7.57 -22.11 18.90
C PRO A 13 -6.49 -21.03 18.77
N THR A 14 -5.26 -21.38 18.40
CA THR A 14 -4.14 -20.43 18.26
C THR A 14 -4.43 -19.29 17.28
N VAL A 15 -5.10 -19.57 16.15
CA VAL A 15 -5.41 -18.52 15.16
C VAL A 15 -6.38 -17.50 15.74
N VAL A 16 -7.40 -17.97 16.48
CA VAL A 16 -8.39 -17.11 17.14
C VAL A 16 -7.77 -16.34 18.31
N GLN A 17 -6.90 -16.99 19.09
CA GLN A 17 -6.17 -16.33 20.18
C GLN A 17 -5.26 -15.23 19.64
N PHE A 18 -4.52 -15.52 18.55
CA PHE A 18 -3.67 -14.54 17.89
C PHE A 18 -4.49 -13.36 17.34
N ALA A 19 -5.60 -13.63 16.65
CA ALA A 19 -6.51 -12.58 16.17
C ALA A 19 -7.04 -11.69 17.31
N ARG A 20 -7.41 -12.29 18.44
CA ARG A 20 -7.88 -11.54 19.62
C ARG A 20 -6.78 -10.65 20.21
N GLU A 21 -5.56 -11.18 20.35
CA GLU A 21 -4.42 -10.41 20.86
C GLU A 21 -3.99 -9.31 19.90
N LEU A 22 -4.08 -9.55 18.59
CA LEU A 22 -3.81 -8.55 17.57
C LEU A 22 -4.85 -7.43 17.62
N ALA A 23 -6.15 -7.76 17.71
CA ALA A 23 -7.24 -6.79 17.78
C ALA A 23 -7.09 -5.81 18.96
N LYS A 24 -6.61 -6.28 20.12
CA LYS A 24 -6.33 -5.42 21.29
C LYS A 24 -5.25 -4.35 21.06
N ARG A 25 -4.39 -4.53 20.04
CA ARG A 25 -3.27 -3.65 19.71
C ARG A 25 -3.58 -2.71 18.53
N MET A 26 -4.74 -2.85 17.91
CA MET A 26 -5.14 -1.98 16.81
C MET A 26 -5.46 -0.57 17.32
N PRO A 27 -5.22 0.48 16.50
CA PRO A 27 -5.50 1.85 16.91
C PRO A 27 -6.97 2.04 17.31
N PRO A 28 -7.26 2.72 18.44
CA PRO A 28 -8.63 3.05 18.82
C PRO A 28 -9.33 3.82 17.70
N GLY A 29 -10.56 3.43 17.38
CA GLY A 29 -11.37 4.10 16.36
C GLY A 29 -11.06 3.71 14.90
N ALA A 30 -10.13 2.79 14.63
CA ALA A 30 -9.78 2.36 13.27
C ALA A 30 -10.85 1.48 12.56
N ASP A 31 -11.97 1.16 13.22
CA ASP A 31 -13.03 0.25 12.75
C ASP A 31 -12.56 -1.10 12.14
N LEU A 32 -11.40 -1.60 12.58
CA LEU A 32 -10.83 -2.87 12.12
C LEU A 32 -11.43 -4.06 12.88
N LYS A 33 -12.24 -4.87 12.21
CA LYS A 33 -13.06 -5.94 12.84
C LYS A 33 -12.59 -7.37 12.53
N VAL A 34 -11.85 -7.57 11.44
CA VAL A 34 -11.51 -8.90 10.92
C VAL A 34 -10.02 -8.98 10.63
N SER A 35 -9.39 -10.10 10.99
CA SER A 35 -8.00 -10.41 10.61
C SER A 35 -7.99 -11.61 9.67
N TYR A 36 -7.38 -11.44 8.50
CA TYR A 36 -7.11 -12.52 7.57
C TYR A 36 -5.59 -12.79 7.58
N PHE A 37 -5.19 -14.02 7.87
CA PHE A 37 -3.78 -14.39 7.98
C PHE A 37 -3.27 -15.00 6.68
N THR A 38 -2.09 -14.55 6.27
CA THR A 38 -1.34 -15.06 5.11
C THR A 38 0.06 -15.48 5.55
N SER A 39 0.82 -16.10 4.66
CA SER A 39 2.17 -16.60 4.95
C SER A 39 3.26 -15.56 4.71
N SER A 40 2.93 -14.44 4.04
CA SER A 40 3.88 -13.38 3.71
C SER A 40 3.20 -12.03 3.54
N GLY A 41 4.00 -10.96 3.59
CA GLY A 41 3.54 -9.60 3.25
C GLY A 41 3.09 -9.48 1.79
N SER A 42 3.73 -10.20 0.86
CA SER A 42 3.31 -10.24 -0.55
C SER A 42 1.90 -10.80 -0.69
N GLU A 43 1.61 -11.93 -0.03
CA GLU A 43 0.26 -12.52 -0.03
C GLU A 43 -0.77 -11.60 0.64
N ALA A 44 -0.38 -10.91 1.73
CA ALA A 44 -1.26 -9.96 2.39
C ALA A 44 -1.64 -8.80 1.47
N ASN A 45 -0.65 -8.25 0.74
CA ASN A 45 -0.88 -7.15 -0.20
C ASN A 45 -1.66 -7.60 -1.44
N ASP A 46 -1.35 -8.77 -2.02
CA ASP A 46 -2.14 -9.33 -3.13
C ASP A 46 -3.62 -9.50 -2.73
N LEU A 47 -3.89 -10.01 -1.52
CA LEU A 47 -5.25 -10.11 -1.00
C LEU A 47 -5.89 -8.73 -0.76
N ALA A 48 -5.14 -7.76 -0.22
CA ALA A 48 -5.64 -6.40 0.00
C ALA A 48 -6.03 -5.71 -1.32
N MET A 49 -5.23 -5.87 -2.37
CA MET A 49 -5.52 -5.38 -3.72
C MET A 49 -6.83 -6.00 -4.24
N LEU A 50 -6.95 -7.33 -4.16
CA LEU A 50 -8.14 -8.05 -4.60
C LEU A 50 -9.39 -7.57 -3.84
N MET A 51 -9.32 -7.47 -2.51
CA MET A 51 -10.45 -7.02 -1.69
C MET A 51 -10.88 -5.59 -2.04
N ALA A 52 -9.92 -4.69 -2.24
CA ALA A 52 -10.19 -3.29 -2.61
C ALA A 52 -10.88 -3.19 -3.98
N GLN A 53 -10.38 -3.92 -4.99
CA GLN A 53 -10.96 -3.93 -6.32
C GLN A 53 -12.37 -4.54 -6.33
N LEU A 54 -12.59 -5.63 -5.57
CA LEU A 54 -13.92 -6.25 -5.44
C LEU A 54 -14.92 -5.34 -4.72
N HIS A 55 -14.47 -4.62 -3.70
CA HIS A 55 -15.34 -3.73 -2.92
C HIS A 55 -15.77 -2.49 -3.71
N THR A 56 -14.82 -1.88 -4.42
CA THR A 56 -15.03 -0.61 -5.14
C THR A 56 -15.54 -0.80 -6.58
N GLY A 57 -15.27 -1.96 -7.19
CA GLY A 57 -15.48 -2.18 -8.62
C GLY A 57 -14.45 -1.48 -9.52
N ASN A 58 -13.45 -0.80 -8.94
CA ASN A 58 -12.41 -0.09 -9.68
C ASN A 58 -11.14 -0.95 -9.83
N PRO A 59 -10.46 -0.91 -10.99
CA PRO A 59 -9.24 -1.68 -11.18
C PRO A 59 -7.97 -0.94 -10.74
N ASP A 60 -7.99 0.40 -10.73
CA ASP A 60 -6.80 1.24 -10.55
C ASP A 60 -6.38 1.33 -9.09
N ILE A 61 -5.10 1.04 -8.81
CA ILE A 61 -4.50 1.13 -7.47
C ILE A 61 -3.37 2.15 -7.52
N LEU A 62 -3.25 2.94 -6.46
CA LEU A 62 -2.15 3.88 -6.32
C LEU A 62 -1.10 3.35 -5.33
N SER A 63 0.16 3.45 -5.71
CA SER A 63 1.34 3.21 -4.87
C SER A 63 2.27 4.42 -4.93
N LEU A 64 3.30 4.47 -4.10
CA LEU A 64 4.32 5.49 -4.16
C LEU A 64 5.54 5.02 -4.96
N ARG A 65 6.17 5.92 -5.71
CA ARG A 65 7.54 5.74 -6.21
C ARG A 65 8.45 5.41 -5.03
N ASN A 66 9.48 4.59 -5.25
CA ASN A 66 10.40 4.16 -4.20
C ASN A 66 9.76 3.30 -3.07
N ALA A 67 8.53 2.81 -3.25
CA ALA A 67 7.87 1.90 -2.30
C ALA A 67 8.23 0.43 -2.55
N TYR A 68 8.16 -0.38 -1.51
CA TYR A 68 8.32 -1.83 -1.61
C TYR A 68 7.13 -2.54 -0.97
N HIS A 69 6.42 -3.33 -1.77
CA HIS A 69 5.20 -4.01 -1.34
C HIS A 69 5.20 -5.52 -1.63
N GLY A 70 6.34 -6.06 -2.06
CA GLY A 70 6.52 -7.50 -2.26
C GLY A 70 7.16 -7.85 -3.59
N GLY A 71 7.42 -9.16 -3.74
CA GLY A 71 8.09 -9.76 -4.90
C GLY A 71 7.20 -10.70 -5.73
N GLY A 72 5.92 -10.83 -5.38
CA GLY A 72 4.96 -11.65 -6.12
C GLY A 72 4.47 -10.97 -7.40
N GLN A 73 3.81 -11.69 -8.29
CA GLN A 73 3.39 -11.14 -9.60
C GLN A 73 2.47 -9.91 -9.48
N GLY A 74 1.52 -9.91 -8.54
CA GLY A 74 0.64 -8.76 -8.29
C GLY A 74 1.40 -7.62 -7.58
N THR A 75 1.98 -7.92 -6.43
CA THR A 75 2.78 -6.97 -5.64
C THR A 75 3.99 -6.36 -6.34
N MET A 76 4.55 -7.00 -7.38
CA MET A 76 5.61 -6.42 -8.22
C MET A 76 5.16 -5.14 -8.93
N ALA A 77 3.86 -4.99 -9.20
CA ALA A 77 3.28 -3.76 -9.74
C ALA A 77 3.34 -2.60 -8.73
N LEU A 78 3.14 -2.92 -7.44
CA LEU A 78 3.18 -1.97 -6.32
C LEU A 78 4.60 -1.57 -5.92
N THR A 79 5.55 -2.50 -6.01
CA THR A 79 6.97 -2.22 -5.73
C THR A 79 7.51 -1.26 -6.79
N ALA A 80 8.00 -0.10 -6.38
CA ALA A 80 8.53 0.95 -7.23
C ALA A 80 9.97 1.36 -6.85
N VAL A 81 10.70 0.46 -6.18
CA VAL A 81 12.16 0.55 -6.02
C VAL A 81 12.83 -0.20 -7.17
N GLY A 82 13.53 0.51 -8.05
CA GLY A 82 14.09 -0.07 -9.29
C GLY A 82 15.06 -1.23 -9.06
N THR A 83 15.85 -1.20 -7.98
CA THR A 83 16.80 -2.28 -7.63
C THR A 83 16.12 -3.55 -7.10
N TRP A 84 14.82 -3.49 -6.79
CA TRP A 84 14.00 -4.59 -6.31
C TRP A 84 12.90 -4.99 -7.31
N LYS A 85 12.93 -4.43 -8.53
CA LYS A 85 12.04 -4.84 -9.61
C LYS A 85 12.65 -5.95 -10.45
N TYR A 86 11.83 -6.96 -10.73
CA TYR A 86 12.16 -7.97 -11.73
C TYR A 86 11.65 -7.53 -13.11
N PRO A 87 12.34 -7.89 -14.21
CA PRO A 87 11.92 -7.55 -15.57
C PRO A 87 10.79 -8.47 -16.04
N VAL A 88 9.66 -8.44 -15.34
CA VAL A 88 8.46 -9.25 -15.61
C VAL A 88 7.26 -8.34 -15.91
N PRO A 89 6.37 -8.74 -16.82
CA PRO A 89 5.12 -8.01 -17.04
C PRO A 89 4.26 -8.04 -15.77
N THR A 90 3.74 -6.88 -15.39
CA THR A 90 2.76 -6.75 -14.30
C THR A 90 1.37 -6.55 -14.89
N ALA A 91 0.43 -7.44 -14.58
CA ALA A 91 -0.92 -7.41 -15.15
C ALA A 91 -1.91 -6.50 -14.38
N VAL A 92 -1.48 -5.88 -13.27
CA VAL A 92 -2.34 -5.08 -12.41
C VAL A 92 -2.22 -3.60 -12.72
N SER A 93 -3.34 -2.87 -12.76
CA SER A 93 -3.35 -1.42 -13.00
C SER A 93 -2.88 -0.66 -11.76
N VAL A 94 -1.56 -0.48 -11.64
CA VAL A 94 -0.95 0.31 -10.57
C VAL A 94 -0.33 1.58 -11.12
N LYS A 95 -0.63 2.73 -10.51
CA LYS A 95 0.04 4.01 -10.79
C LYS A 95 0.92 4.41 -9.63
N ASN A 96 2.15 4.82 -9.94
CA ASN A 96 3.17 5.13 -8.93
C ASN A 96 3.32 6.64 -8.76
N CYS A 97 2.65 7.17 -7.74
CA CYS A 97 2.64 8.58 -7.37
C CYS A 97 4.00 9.05 -6.79
N PRO A 98 4.34 10.34 -6.89
CA PRO A 98 5.54 10.88 -6.25
C PRO A 98 5.57 10.64 -4.73
N ALA A 99 6.73 10.23 -4.21
CA ALA A 99 6.93 10.04 -2.78
C ALA A 99 7.30 11.35 -2.06
N GLY A 100 7.04 11.41 -0.75
CA GLY A 100 7.46 12.48 0.16
C GLY A 100 8.96 12.47 0.48
N TYR A 101 9.83 12.29 -0.51
CA TYR A 101 11.27 12.16 -0.28
C TYR A 101 12.00 13.51 -0.41
N CYS A 102 12.06 14.31 0.66
CA CYS A 102 12.65 15.66 0.60
C CYS A 102 14.11 15.70 0.12
N TYR A 103 14.96 14.78 0.58
CA TYR A 103 16.37 14.74 0.18
C TYR A 103 16.57 14.43 -1.31
N ARG A 104 15.67 13.65 -1.93
CA ARG A 104 15.65 13.37 -3.37
C ARG A 104 14.31 13.78 -3.97
N CYS A 105 13.94 15.04 -3.74
CA CYS A 105 12.62 15.57 -4.10
C CYS A 105 12.32 15.32 -5.59
N PRO A 106 11.20 14.65 -5.93
CA PRO A 106 10.86 14.34 -7.33
C PRO A 106 10.60 15.59 -8.18
N PHE A 107 10.42 16.74 -7.54
CA PHE A 107 10.20 18.04 -8.18
C PHE A 107 11.40 19.00 -8.03
N GLY A 108 12.50 18.58 -7.38
CA GLY A 108 13.64 19.46 -7.11
C GLY A 108 13.33 20.64 -6.18
N LEU A 109 12.25 20.57 -5.41
CA LEU A 109 11.81 21.62 -4.49
C LEU A 109 12.23 21.31 -3.03
N SER A 110 12.22 22.33 -2.17
CA SER A 110 12.60 22.21 -0.76
C SER A 110 11.39 22.34 0.17
N TYR A 111 11.33 21.53 1.22
CA TYR A 111 10.33 21.67 2.30
C TYR A 111 10.79 22.76 3.29
N PRO A 112 9.88 23.58 3.86
CA PRO A 112 8.43 23.59 3.66
C PRO A 112 7.93 24.45 2.48
N SER A 113 8.81 25.15 1.76
CA SER A 113 8.41 26.12 0.72
C SER A 113 7.80 25.50 -0.54
N CYS A 114 7.87 24.19 -0.71
CA CYS A 114 7.33 23.47 -1.86
C CYS A 114 5.81 23.22 -1.79
N GLU A 115 5.16 23.64 -0.70
CA GLU A 115 3.71 23.47 -0.45
C GLU A 115 3.24 22.02 -0.61
N LEU A 116 4.16 21.06 -0.39
CA LEU A 116 3.90 19.62 -0.54
C LEU A 116 3.34 19.26 -1.93
N LYS A 117 3.87 19.88 -2.99
CA LYS A 117 3.56 19.53 -4.38
C LYS A 117 3.55 18.02 -4.66
N CYS A 118 4.41 17.26 -3.98
CA CYS A 118 4.41 15.80 -4.07
C CYS A 118 3.12 15.13 -3.59
N ALA A 119 2.51 15.61 -2.51
CA ALA A 119 1.22 15.10 -2.04
C ALA A 119 0.08 15.50 -2.97
N TYR A 120 0.02 16.78 -3.38
CA TYR A 120 -1.05 17.28 -4.25
C TYR A 120 -1.03 16.69 -5.66
N SER A 121 0.16 16.36 -6.18
CA SER A 121 0.29 15.71 -7.50
C SER A 121 -0.36 14.31 -7.59
N VAL A 122 -0.77 13.71 -6.47
CA VAL A 122 -1.58 12.48 -6.48
C VAL A 122 -2.90 12.70 -7.21
N GLU A 123 -3.52 13.88 -7.08
CA GLU A 123 -4.77 14.19 -7.78
C GLU A 123 -4.59 14.22 -9.30
N ASP A 124 -3.44 14.69 -9.79
CA ASP A 124 -3.10 14.66 -11.22
C ASP A 124 -2.96 13.22 -11.72
N VAL A 125 -2.33 12.33 -10.95
CA VAL A 125 -2.23 10.91 -11.31
C VAL A 125 -3.62 10.28 -11.42
N ILE A 126 -4.52 10.56 -10.48
CA ILE A 126 -5.91 10.10 -10.56
C ILE A 126 -6.58 10.65 -11.82
N ARG A 127 -6.48 11.96 -12.05
CA ARG A 127 -7.15 12.66 -13.16
C ARG A 127 -6.71 12.18 -14.54
N TYR A 128 -5.41 11.92 -14.72
CA TYR A 128 -4.83 11.68 -16.03
C TYR A 128 -4.49 10.22 -16.30
N GLU A 129 -4.31 9.39 -15.27
CA GLU A 129 -3.86 8.00 -15.43
C GLU A 129 -4.89 6.95 -15.00
N THR A 130 -6.05 7.37 -14.47
CA THR A 130 -7.15 6.48 -14.03
C THR A 130 -8.48 6.91 -14.63
N SER A 131 -9.56 6.19 -14.33
CA SER A 131 -10.94 6.60 -14.67
C SER A 131 -11.47 7.79 -13.84
N GLY A 132 -10.66 8.36 -12.96
CA GLY A 132 -11.07 9.35 -11.96
C GLY A 132 -11.58 8.70 -10.66
N GLN A 133 -11.61 7.36 -10.60
CA GLN A 133 -11.90 6.57 -9.42
C GLN A 133 -10.81 5.51 -9.22
N ILE A 134 -10.53 5.16 -7.96
CA ILE A 134 -9.52 4.16 -7.63
C ILE A 134 -10.08 3.08 -6.69
N ALA A 135 -9.38 1.95 -6.62
CA ALA A 135 -9.66 0.87 -5.70
C ALA A 135 -9.10 1.13 -4.31
N CYS A 136 -7.83 1.56 -4.26
CA CYS A 136 -7.16 1.93 -3.02
C CYS A 136 -5.87 2.71 -3.31
N PHE A 137 -5.36 3.35 -2.25
CA PHE A 137 -4.01 3.83 -2.14
C PHE A 137 -3.27 2.99 -1.10
N ILE A 138 -2.12 2.43 -1.45
CA ILE A 138 -1.28 1.65 -0.55
C ILE A 138 0.09 2.33 -0.40
N ALA A 139 0.55 2.46 0.84
CA ALA A 139 1.83 3.09 1.14
C ALA A 139 2.41 2.62 2.48
N GLU A 140 3.73 2.66 2.57
CA GLU A 140 4.48 2.53 3.83
C GLU A 140 4.48 3.90 4.57
N PRO A 141 4.15 3.98 5.88
CA PRO A 141 4.24 5.24 6.62
C PRO A 141 5.65 5.84 6.64
N ILE A 142 6.67 4.97 6.64
CA ILE A 142 8.08 5.29 6.42
C ILE A 142 8.58 4.25 5.42
N GLN A 143 9.09 4.66 4.26
CA GLN A 143 9.51 3.69 3.23
C GLN A 143 10.76 2.95 3.71
N GLY A 144 10.68 1.64 3.89
CA GLY A 144 11.78 0.83 4.44
C GLY A 144 12.87 0.60 3.40
N VAL A 145 12.61 -0.30 2.45
CA VAL A 145 13.55 -0.68 1.37
C VAL A 145 13.93 0.53 0.52
N GLY A 146 13.03 1.50 0.38
CA GLY A 146 13.27 2.77 -0.30
C GLY A 146 14.32 3.67 0.37
N GLY A 147 14.86 3.29 1.54
CA GLY A 147 15.95 4.00 2.21
C GLY A 147 15.53 4.72 3.49
N VAL A 148 14.61 4.14 4.27
CA VAL A 148 14.10 4.69 5.53
C VAL A 148 13.59 6.13 5.37
N VAL A 149 12.79 6.33 4.31
CA VAL A 149 12.32 7.66 3.90
C VAL A 149 11.11 8.04 4.73
N THR A 150 11.27 9.04 5.59
CA THR A 150 10.17 9.63 6.36
C THR A 150 9.58 10.80 5.57
N PRO A 151 8.29 10.78 5.22
CA PRO A 151 7.67 11.89 4.51
C PRO A 151 7.41 13.07 5.46
N PRO A 152 7.17 14.28 4.92
CA PRO A 152 6.69 15.40 5.71
C PRO A 152 5.42 15.05 6.51
N PRO A 153 5.23 15.59 7.72
CA PRO A 153 4.11 15.22 8.60
C PRO A 153 2.73 15.34 7.98
N GLU A 154 2.52 16.30 7.08
CA GLU A 154 1.24 16.60 6.45
C GLU A 154 0.98 15.77 5.18
N PHE A 155 2.00 15.08 4.66
CA PHE A 155 1.96 14.39 3.37
C PHE A 155 0.80 13.41 3.26
N PHE A 156 0.64 12.50 4.22
CA PHE A 156 -0.44 11.52 4.19
C PHE A 156 -1.81 12.11 4.48
N LYS A 157 -1.90 13.20 5.26
CA LYS A 157 -3.17 13.86 5.51
C LYS A 157 -3.74 14.44 4.21
N ILE A 158 -2.90 15.12 3.43
CA ILE A 158 -3.28 15.67 2.12
C ILE A 158 -3.71 14.55 1.17
N ILE A 159 -2.93 13.47 1.08
CA ILE A 159 -3.26 12.33 0.21
C ILE A 159 -4.59 11.70 0.65
N TYR A 160 -4.78 11.47 1.95
CA TYR A 160 -6.02 10.91 2.49
C TYR A 160 -7.25 11.72 2.04
N ASP A 161 -7.20 13.04 2.17
CA ASP A 161 -8.29 13.93 1.75
C ASP A 161 -8.54 13.89 0.23
N ILE A 162 -7.50 13.67 -0.59
CA ILE A 162 -7.63 13.46 -2.04
C ILE A 162 -8.29 12.10 -2.31
N ILE A 163 -7.79 11.02 -1.72
CA ILE A 163 -8.30 9.65 -1.95
C ILE A 163 -9.78 9.56 -1.59
N ARG A 164 -10.20 10.14 -0.45
CA ARG A 164 -11.61 10.14 -0.02
C ARG A 164 -12.58 10.81 -1.00
N LYS A 165 -12.10 11.62 -1.95
CA LYS A 165 -12.92 12.22 -3.02
C LYS A 165 -13.06 11.33 -4.26
N HIS A 166 -12.19 10.33 -4.42
CA HIS A 166 -12.02 9.51 -5.63
C HIS A 166 -12.24 8.00 -5.40
N GLY A 167 -12.71 7.60 -4.21
CA GLY A 167 -12.94 6.20 -3.85
C GLY A 167 -12.44 5.90 -2.45
#